data_AF-A0A840W3K3-F1
#
_entry.id   AF-A0A840W3K3-F1
#
_cell.length_a   1.000
_cell.length_b   1.000
_cell.length_c   1.000
_cell.angle_alpha   90.00
_cell.angle_beta   90.00
_cell.angle_gamma   90.00
#
_symmetry.space_group_name_H-M   'P 1'
#
loop_
_entity.id
_entity.type
_entity.pdbx_description
1 polymer ?
#
loop_
_entity_poly.entity_id
_entity_poly.type
_entity_poly.pdbx_seq_one_letter_code
_entity_poly.pdbx_strand_id
1 'polypeptide(L)'
;MGPAQQHGIQRAEEGRPKGADTSEPEAPKRTNPWDDPEFTDAKYDMHRFGQMGEGAMDKIWDGDGLGNGNHKPSSTEPGKTLFPPGTTKAQVEGWFKSIATNPDSRPQPRANGDGWRVTGTRDGITCIVTLDMDGSISGGFPVSGQGVTTNSKA
;
A
#
# COMPACT_ATOMS: atom_id res chain seq x y z
N MET A 1 -1.33 57.70 69.97
CA MET A 1 0.13 57.87 70.13
C MET A 1 0.82 56.75 69.37
N GLY A 2 1.60 57.08 68.33
CA GLY A 2 2.55 56.18 67.65
C GLY A 2 1.99 55.29 66.52
N PRO A 3 2.73 55.05 65.41
CA PRO A 3 2.17 55.09 64.05
C PRO A 3 2.46 53.84 63.17
N ALA A 4 2.07 53.94 61.88
CA ALA A 4 2.64 53.23 60.71
C ALA A 4 2.33 51.72 60.60
N GLN A 5 2.06 51.09 59.45
CA GLN A 5 2.31 51.39 58.04
C GLN A 5 1.34 50.52 57.20
N GLN A 6 0.79 51.09 56.13
CA GLN A 6 0.14 50.34 55.05
C GLN A 6 1.22 49.69 54.18
N HIS A 7 1.12 48.38 53.92
CA HIS A 7 1.83 47.73 52.83
C HIS A 7 0.82 47.16 51.85
N GLY A 8 0.72 47.83 50.70
CA GLY A 8 0.01 47.36 49.52
C GLY A 8 0.70 46.12 48.94
N ILE A 9 -0.12 45.14 48.61
CA ILE A 9 0.24 43.92 47.89
C ILE A 9 0.54 44.30 46.45
N GLN A 10 1.81 44.31 46.06
CA GLN A 10 2.23 44.42 44.67
C GLN A 10 2.19 43.04 44.01
N ARG A 11 1.45 42.99 42.92
CA ARG A 11 1.24 41.88 41.99
C ARG A 11 2.58 41.48 41.34
N ALA A 12 3.00 40.23 41.50
CA ALA A 12 4.06 39.63 40.70
C ALA A 12 3.46 38.91 39.49
N GLU A 13 4.12 39.11 38.35
CA GLU A 13 3.70 38.77 36.99
C GLU A 13 3.75 37.27 36.65
N GLU A 14 3.11 36.99 35.51
CA GLU A 14 2.86 35.72 34.85
C GLU A 14 4.11 34.85 34.65
N GLY A 15 4.08 33.63 35.20
CA GLY A 15 4.92 32.52 34.78
C GLY A 15 4.15 31.59 33.83
N ARG A 16 4.27 31.82 32.52
CA ARG A 16 3.81 30.91 31.46
C ARG A 16 4.56 29.56 31.60
N PRO A 17 3.90 28.39 31.73
CA PRO A 17 4.62 27.13 31.73
C PRO A 17 5.24 26.89 30.34
N LYS A 18 6.56 26.72 30.34
CA LYS A 18 7.40 26.34 29.20
C LYS A 18 7.06 24.91 28.76
N GLY A 19 6.67 24.78 27.50
CA GLY A 19 6.84 23.60 26.63
C GLY A 19 6.65 22.23 27.27
N ALA A 20 5.41 21.73 27.26
CA ALA A 20 5.22 20.30 27.08
C ALA A 20 5.53 20.01 25.60
N ASP A 21 6.77 19.59 25.34
CA ASP A 21 7.14 18.98 24.07
C ASP A 21 6.47 17.60 24.01
N THR A 22 5.20 17.58 23.60
CA THR A 22 4.51 16.35 23.19
C THR A 22 4.86 16.06 21.74
N SER A 23 6.15 15.88 21.45
CA SER A 23 6.55 15.19 20.24
C SER A 23 6.18 13.72 20.44
N GLU A 24 5.06 13.30 19.85
CA GLU A 24 4.84 11.88 19.58
C GLU A 24 6.11 11.32 18.93
N PRO A 25 6.59 10.14 19.32
CA PRO A 25 7.74 9.55 18.66
C PRO A 25 7.42 9.43 17.17
N GLU A 26 8.19 10.14 16.34
CA GLU A 26 8.06 10.12 14.88
C GLU A 26 8.08 8.65 14.46
N ALA A 27 6.95 8.15 13.94
CA ALA A 27 6.85 6.76 13.54
C ALA A 27 8.02 6.44 12.61
N PRO A 28 8.76 5.34 12.82
CA PRO A 28 9.93 5.04 12.02
C PRO A 28 9.54 5.06 10.54
N LYS A 29 10.26 5.86 9.75
CA LYS A 29 10.05 6.00 8.31
C LYS A 29 10.11 4.61 7.70
N ARG A 30 8.97 4.11 7.21
CA ARG A 30 8.90 2.81 6.53
C ARG A 30 9.74 2.92 5.27
N THR A 31 10.87 2.23 5.24
CA THR A 31 11.71 2.11 4.05
C THR A 31 11.00 1.20 3.04
N ASN A 32 11.18 1.47 1.76
CA ASN A 32 10.64 0.61 0.71
C ASN A 32 11.23 -0.80 0.88
N PRO A 33 10.41 -1.87 0.93
CA PRO A 33 10.93 -3.22 1.10
C PRO A 33 11.96 -3.66 0.05
N TRP A 34 11.91 -3.12 -1.16
CA TRP A 34 12.89 -3.39 -2.22
C TRP A 34 14.26 -2.72 -2.02
N ASP A 35 14.41 -1.87 -1.00
CA ASP A 35 15.68 -1.26 -0.65
C ASP A 35 16.44 -2.06 0.43
N ASP A 36 15.87 -3.18 0.90
CA ASP A 36 16.59 -4.15 1.71
C ASP A 36 17.73 -4.77 0.88
N PRO A 37 18.99 -4.77 1.37
CA PRO A 37 20.13 -5.31 0.64
C PRO A 37 19.94 -6.72 0.11
N GLU A 38 19.10 -7.56 0.74
CA GLU A 38 18.81 -8.90 0.25
C GLU A 38 18.19 -8.94 -1.16
N PHE A 39 17.54 -7.86 -1.59
CA PHE A 39 16.89 -7.76 -2.90
C PHE A 39 17.73 -7.02 -3.94
N THR A 40 18.94 -6.59 -3.60
CA THR A 40 19.78 -5.79 -4.50
C THR A 40 20.03 -6.52 -5.82
N ASP A 41 20.43 -7.79 -5.76
CA ASP A 41 20.74 -8.59 -6.95
C ASP A 41 19.48 -8.84 -7.77
N ALA A 42 18.38 -9.22 -7.12
CA ALA A 42 17.10 -9.43 -7.80
C ALA A 42 16.63 -8.15 -8.53
N LYS A 43 16.70 -6.99 -7.87
CA LYS A 43 16.29 -5.70 -8.44
C LYS A 43 17.20 -5.28 -9.60
N TYR A 44 18.48 -5.64 -9.57
CA TYR A 44 19.42 -5.40 -10.66
C TYR A 44 19.02 -6.14 -11.95
N ASP A 45 18.53 -7.37 -11.83
CA ASP A 45 18.11 -8.18 -12.99
C ASP A 45 16.73 -7.79 -13.56
N MET A 46 15.92 -7.06 -12.79
CA MET A 46 14.57 -6.61 -13.15
C MET A 46 14.56 -5.42 -14.12
N HIS A 47 14.99 -5.62 -15.35
CA HIS A 47 15.06 -4.58 -16.40
C HIS A 47 13.70 -3.96 -16.79
N ARG A 48 12.57 -4.56 -16.40
CA ARG A 48 11.20 -4.04 -16.60
C ARG A 48 10.46 -3.80 -15.29
N PHE A 49 11.20 -3.55 -14.21
CA PHE A 49 10.67 -3.38 -12.87
C PHE A 49 9.49 -2.41 -12.79
N GLY A 50 8.34 -2.92 -12.35
CA GLY A 50 7.12 -2.13 -12.13
C GLY A 50 6.37 -1.73 -13.40
N GLN A 51 6.83 -2.15 -14.59
CA GLN A 51 6.09 -1.95 -15.83
C GLN A 51 4.97 -2.99 -15.96
N MET A 52 3.89 -2.65 -16.66
CA MET A 52 2.91 -3.69 -17.02
C MET A 52 3.53 -4.63 -18.05
N GLY A 53 3.42 -5.94 -17.79
CA GLY A 53 3.66 -6.97 -18.78
C GLY A 53 2.66 -6.88 -19.93
N GLU A 54 3.01 -7.44 -21.08
CA GLU A 54 2.12 -7.47 -22.24
C GLU A 54 0.83 -8.24 -21.90
N GLY A 55 -0.33 -7.65 -22.19
CA GLY A 55 -1.63 -8.25 -21.90
C GLY A 55 -1.97 -8.42 -20.41
N ALA A 56 -1.07 -8.05 -19.48
CA ALA A 56 -1.27 -8.29 -18.06
C ALA A 56 -2.52 -7.59 -17.51
N MET A 57 -2.78 -6.34 -17.92
CA MET A 57 -3.97 -5.61 -17.49
C MET A 57 -5.26 -6.24 -18.01
N ASP A 58 -5.27 -6.70 -19.25
CA ASP A 58 -6.44 -7.39 -19.82
C ASP A 58 -6.68 -8.73 -19.13
N LYS A 59 -5.61 -9.50 -18.84
CA LYS A 59 -5.72 -10.70 -18.02
C LYS A 59 -6.29 -10.41 -16.63
N ILE A 60 -5.76 -9.40 -15.92
CA ILE A 60 -6.27 -9.01 -14.59
C ILE A 60 -7.75 -8.67 -14.66
N TRP A 61 -8.15 -7.89 -15.65
CA TRP A 61 -9.49 -7.33 -15.75
C TRP A 61 -10.53 -8.29 -16.31
N ASP A 62 -10.23 -8.91 -17.44
CA ASP A 62 -11.14 -9.71 -18.27
C ASP A 62 -10.85 -11.21 -18.20
N GLY A 63 -9.69 -11.60 -17.66
CA GLY A 63 -9.25 -12.99 -17.57
C GLY A 63 -8.51 -13.47 -18.82
N ASP A 64 -7.85 -14.62 -18.71
CA ASP A 64 -7.17 -15.28 -19.83
C ASP A 64 -7.99 -16.40 -20.49
N GLY A 65 -9.22 -16.63 -20.01
CA GLY A 65 -10.07 -17.75 -20.45
C GLY A 65 -9.63 -19.12 -19.94
N LEU A 66 -8.53 -19.20 -19.16
CA LEU A 66 -7.99 -20.42 -18.55
C LEU A 66 -8.26 -20.47 -17.04
N GLY A 67 -9.19 -19.63 -16.57
CA GLY A 67 -9.55 -19.51 -15.16
C GLY A 67 -8.60 -18.63 -14.35
N ASN A 68 -7.69 -17.85 -14.97
CA ASN A 68 -6.93 -16.82 -14.26
C ASN A 68 -7.46 -15.42 -14.56
N GLY A 69 -7.32 -14.52 -13.58
CA GLY A 69 -7.76 -13.14 -13.72
C GLY A 69 -9.28 -12.98 -13.60
N ASN A 70 -9.84 -12.05 -14.39
CA ASN A 70 -11.26 -11.66 -14.43
C ASN A 70 -11.79 -11.04 -13.12
N HIS A 71 -11.05 -10.07 -12.60
CA HIS A 71 -11.32 -9.39 -11.33
C HIS A 71 -12.14 -8.09 -11.46
N LYS A 72 -12.62 -7.76 -12.66
CA LYS A 72 -13.42 -6.53 -12.87
C LYS A 72 -14.70 -6.53 -12.02
N PRO A 73 -15.23 -5.36 -11.64
CA PRO A 73 -16.38 -5.27 -10.73
C PRO A 73 -17.65 -5.97 -11.23
N SER A 74 -17.79 -6.16 -12.54
CA SER A 74 -18.95 -6.80 -13.18
C SER A 74 -18.76 -8.29 -13.45
N SER A 75 -17.64 -8.89 -13.07
CA SER A 75 -17.39 -10.32 -13.30
C SER A 75 -18.33 -11.18 -12.47
N THR A 76 -18.88 -12.23 -13.09
CA THR A 76 -19.74 -13.23 -12.44
C THR A 76 -19.01 -14.57 -12.27
N GLU A 77 -17.70 -14.63 -12.54
CA GLU A 77 -16.95 -15.89 -12.48
C GLU A 77 -16.82 -16.37 -11.03
N PRO A 78 -17.26 -17.61 -10.70
CA PRO A 78 -17.25 -18.12 -9.33
C PRO A 78 -15.85 -18.15 -8.71
N GLY A 79 -15.76 -17.80 -7.43
CA GLY A 79 -14.53 -17.85 -6.64
C GLY A 79 -13.53 -16.72 -6.90
N LYS A 80 -13.85 -15.75 -7.77
CA LYS A 80 -13.01 -14.57 -8.03
C LYS A 80 -13.26 -13.48 -7.02
N THR A 81 -12.19 -12.83 -6.57
CA THR A 81 -12.27 -11.54 -5.87
C THR A 81 -12.46 -10.41 -6.88
N LEU A 82 -13.34 -9.46 -6.58
CA LEU A 82 -13.70 -8.39 -7.50
C LEU A 82 -13.25 -7.03 -6.97
N PHE A 83 -12.83 -6.16 -7.87
CA PHE A 83 -12.58 -4.76 -7.53
C PHE A 83 -13.90 -4.04 -7.17
N PRO A 84 -13.84 -2.98 -6.35
CA PRO A 84 -15.03 -2.22 -5.97
C PRO A 84 -15.80 -1.68 -7.17
N PRO A 85 -17.15 -1.60 -7.10
CA PRO A 85 -17.96 -0.94 -8.12
C PRO A 85 -17.45 0.47 -8.46
N GLY A 86 -17.41 0.80 -9.75
CA GLY A 86 -16.89 2.09 -10.24
C GLY A 86 -15.37 2.17 -10.39
N THR A 87 -14.62 1.14 -9.96
CA THR A 87 -13.19 1.04 -10.23
C THR A 87 -12.94 0.90 -11.74
N THR A 88 -11.87 1.51 -12.24
CA THR A 88 -11.48 1.49 -13.65
C THR A 88 -10.16 0.73 -13.89
N LYS A 89 -9.92 0.26 -15.13
CA LYS A 89 -8.63 -0.35 -15.52
C LYS A 89 -7.45 0.57 -15.18
N ALA A 90 -7.57 1.86 -15.48
CA ALA A 90 -6.50 2.84 -15.26
C ALA A 90 -6.15 3.01 -13.77
N GLN A 91 -7.14 3.00 -12.88
CA GLN A 91 -6.89 3.04 -11.43
C GLN A 91 -6.16 1.79 -10.97
N VAL A 92 -6.61 0.60 -11.39
CA VAL A 92 -5.94 -0.65 -11.03
C VAL A 92 -4.51 -0.71 -11.54
N GLU A 93 -4.27 -0.29 -12.79
CA GLU A 93 -2.92 -0.19 -13.34
C GLU A 93 -2.03 0.74 -12.51
N GLY A 94 -2.55 1.92 -12.13
CA GLY A 94 -1.84 2.85 -11.25
C GLY A 94 -1.50 2.25 -9.88
N TRP A 95 -2.47 1.58 -9.24
CA TRP A 95 -2.25 0.87 -7.98
C TRP A 95 -1.20 -0.22 -8.13
N PHE A 96 -1.27 -1.04 -9.19
CA PHE A 96 -0.38 -2.17 -9.38
C PHE A 96 1.06 -1.72 -9.63
N LYS A 97 1.28 -0.68 -10.44
CA LYS A 97 2.60 -0.07 -10.63
C LYS A 97 3.16 0.50 -9.33
N SER A 98 2.32 1.17 -8.54
CA SER A 98 2.71 1.73 -7.24
C SER A 98 3.06 0.65 -6.22
N ILE A 99 2.28 -0.43 -6.16
CA ILE A 99 2.53 -1.55 -5.24
C ILE A 99 3.74 -2.36 -5.70
N ALA A 100 3.90 -2.61 -6.99
CA ALA A 100 5.05 -3.31 -7.55
C ALA A 100 6.37 -2.67 -7.13
N THR A 101 6.46 -1.34 -7.23
CA THR A 101 7.70 -0.59 -6.98
C THR A 101 7.88 -0.16 -5.53
N ASN A 102 6.80 -0.07 -4.75
CA ASN A 102 6.82 0.33 -3.34
C ASN A 102 5.76 -0.42 -2.53
N PRO A 103 5.93 -1.72 -2.29
CA PRO A 103 4.93 -2.53 -1.60
C PRO A 103 4.88 -2.25 -0.09
N ASP A 104 3.79 -2.65 0.54
CA ASP A 104 3.65 -2.56 2.00
C ASP A 104 4.19 -3.83 2.69
N SER A 105 4.33 -4.92 1.94
CA SER A 105 4.87 -6.20 2.38
C SER A 105 6.29 -6.46 1.85
N ARG A 106 7.08 -7.20 2.61
CA ARG A 106 8.34 -7.79 2.10
C ARG A 106 8.06 -8.67 0.87
N PRO A 107 8.77 -8.49 -0.26
CA PRO A 107 8.63 -9.33 -1.44
C PRO A 107 8.75 -10.81 -1.13
N GLN A 108 7.88 -11.61 -1.72
CA GLN A 108 7.86 -13.06 -1.56
C GLN A 108 8.22 -13.71 -2.89
N PRO A 109 9.20 -14.62 -2.95
CA PRO A 109 9.51 -15.33 -4.19
C PRO A 109 8.32 -16.21 -4.60
N ARG A 110 8.07 -16.30 -5.90
CA ARG A 110 7.13 -17.27 -6.45
C ARG A 110 7.76 -18.66 -6.50
N ALA A 111 6.91 -19.68 -6.58
CA ALA A 111 7.36 -21.06 -6.82
C ALA A 111 8.23 -21.12 -8.10
N ASN A 112 9.19 -22.05 -8.11
CA ASN A 112 10.12 -22.30 -9.22
C ASN A 112 11.00 -21.11 -9.63
N GLY A 113 11.02 -20.01 -8.86
CA GLY A 113 11.82 -18.84 -9.20
C GLY A 113 11.18 -17.95 -10.28
N ASP A 114 9.87 -18.09 -10.54
CA ASP A 114 9.15 -17.36 -11.61
C ASP A 114 8.86 -15.88 -11.26
N GLY A 115 9.77 -15.23 -10.53
CA GLY A 115 9.63 -13.85 -10.04
C GLY A 115 9.05 -13.76 -8.64
N TRP A 116 8.19 -12.76 -8.43
CA TRP A 116 7.86 -12.27 -7.08
C TRP A 116 6.37 -12.00 -6.90
N ARG A 117 5.95 -11.98 -5.64
CA ARG A 117 4.63 -11.56 -5.20
C ARG A 117 4.80 -10.48 -4.14
N VAL A 118 4.09 -9.38 -4.31
CA VAL A 118 4.07 -8.28 -3.35
C VAL A 118 2.63 -7.90 -3.01
N THR A 119 2.44 -7.32 -1.83
CA THR A 119 1.15 -6.85 -1.35
C THR A 119 1.26 -5.37 -1.03
N GLY A 120 0.21 -4.61 -1.32
CA GLY A 120 0.11 -3.22 -0.90
C GLY A 120 -1.33 -2.72 -0.95
N THR A 121 -1.56 -1.62 -0.27
CA THR A 121 -2.89 -1.00 -0.14
C THR A 121 -2.85 0.39 -0.76
N ARG A 122 -3.77 0.65 -1.69
CA ARG A 122 -3.97 1.96 -2.32
C ARG A 122 -5.46 2.28 -2.31
N ASP A 123 -5.80 3.51 -1.95
CA ASP A 123 -7.19 3.96 -1.80
C ASP A 123 -8.05 3.02 -0.91
N GLY A 124 -7.43 2.45 0.13
CA GLY A 124 -8.09 1.50 1.05
C GLY A 124 -8.30 0.09 0.49
N ILE A 125 -7.80 -0.20 -0.72
CA ILE A 125 -7.90 -1.51 -1.37
C ILE A 125 -6.54 -2.21 -1.31
N THR A 126 -6.50 -3.33 -0.59
CA THR A 126 -5.33 -4.20 -0.53
C THR A 126 -5.33 -5.11 -1.75
N CYS A 127 -4.25 -5.04 -2.52
CA CYS A 127 -4.04 -5.87 -3.69
C CYS A 127 -2.78 -6.71 -3.53
N ILE A 128 -2.80 -7.84 -4.21
CA ILE A 128 -1.64 -8.66 -4.45
C ILE A 128 -1.22 -8.47 -5.90
N VAL A 129 0.05 -8.18 -6.11
CA VAL A 129 0.65 -7.98 -7.43
C VAL A 129 1.71 -9.05 -7.65
N THR A 130 1.66 -9.66 -8.82
CA THR A 130 2.60 -10.68 -9.26
C THR A 130 3.54 -10.08 -10.30
N LEU A 131 4.84 -10.27 -10.08
CA LEU A 131 5.92 -9.86 -10.97
C LEU A 131 6.57 -11.09 -11.58
N ASP A 132 6.94 -11.02 -12.85
CA ASP A 132 7.84 -11.99 -13.49
C ASP A 132 9.30 -11.68 -13.12
N MET A 133 10.23 -12.55 -13.55
CA MET A 133 11.66 -12.41 -13.23
C MET A 133 12.27 -11.09 -13.74
N ASP A 134 11.76 -10.55 -14.84
CA ASP A 134 12.18 -9.24 -15.38
C ASP A 134 11.62 -8.05 -14.58
N GLY A 135 10.81 -8.32 -13.55
CA GLY A 135 10.16 -7.32 -12.70
C GLY A 135 8.91 -6.70 -13.30
N SER A 136 8.50 -7.11 -14.51
CA SER A 136 7.24 -6.68 -15.09
C SER A 136 6.06 -7.33 -14.37
N ILE A 137 4.95 -6.60 -14.29
CA ILE A 137 3.72 -7.06 -13.66
C ILE A 137 3.01 -8.02 -14.61
N SER A 138 2.84 -9.27 -14.19
CA SER A 138 2.16 -10.31 -14.98
C SER A 138 0.76 -10.65 -14.49
N GLY A 139 0.38 -10.16 -13.31
CA GLY A 139 -0.97 -10.35 -12.79
C GLY A 139 -1.17 -9.77 -11.39
N GLY A 140 -2.33 -10.05 -10.83
CA GLY A 140 -2.69 -9.65 -9.47
C GLY A 140 -4.20 -9.57 -9.28
N PHE A 141 -4.63 -9.32 -8.05
CA PHE A 141 -6.04 -9.31 -7.67
C PHE A 141 -6.28 -8.53 -6.37
N PRO A 142 -7.49 -7.98 -6.17
CA PRO A 142 -7.87 -7.38 -4.89
C PRO A 142 -8.08 -8.49 -3.85
N VAL A 143 -7.71 -8.22 -2.60
CA VAL A 143 -7.83 -9.17 -1.49
C VAL A 143 -8.81 -8.67 -0.44
N SER A 144 -8.75 -7.37 -0.12
CA SER A 144 -9.60 -6.76 0.90
C SER A 144 -9.72 -5.25 0.66
N GLY A 145 -10.71 -4.64 1.32
CA GLY A 145 -11.01 -3.22 1.20
C GLY A 145 -12.50 -3.00 1.01
N GLN A 146 -12.95 -1.76 1.21
CA GLN A 146 -14.37 -1.43 1.04
C GLN A 146 -14.81 -1.71 -0.41
N GLY A 147 -15.87 -2.49 -0.57
CA GLY A 147 -16.44 -2.82 -1.87
C GLY A 147 -15.73 -3.98 -2.60
N VAL A 148 -14.63 -4.51 -2.09
CA VAL A 148 -14.07 -5.78 -2.58
C VAL A 148 -15.01 -6.91 -2.18
N THR A 149 -15.42 -7.70 -3.15
CA THR A 149 -16.30 -8.86 -2.95
C THR A 149 -15.63 -10.13 -3.47
N THR A 150 -16.17 -11.29 -3.12
CA THR A 150 -15.81 -12.56 -3.75
C THR A 150 -17.07 -13.19 -4.30
N ASN A 151 -17.02 -13.62 -5.56
CA ASN A 151 -18.11 -14.40 -6.13
C ASN A 151 -18.19 -15.74 -5.42
N SER A 152 -19.35 -16.05 -4.86
CA SER A 152 -19.60 -17.35 -4.22
C SER A 152 -19.25 -18.48 -5.18
N LYS A 153 -18.59 -19.52 -4.66
CA LYS A 153 -18.48 -20.79 -5.38
C LYS A 153 -19.89 -21.39 -5.46
N ALA A 154 -20.26 -21.90 -6.65
CA ALA A 154 -21.47 -22.69 -6.82
C ALA A 154 -21.36 -24.01 -6.03
#